data_AF-A0A154BSA7-F1
#
_entry.id   AF-A0A154BSA7-F1
#
_cell.length_a   1.000
_cell.length_b   1.000
_cell.length_c   1.000
_cell.angle_alpha   90.00
_cell.angle_beta   90.00
_cell.angle_gamma   90.00
#
_symmetry.space_group_name_H-M   'P 1'
#
loop_
_entity.id
_entity.type
_entity.pdbx_description
1 polymer ?
#
loop_
_entity_poly.entity_id
_entity_poly.type
_entity_poly.pdbx_seq_one_letter_code
_entity_poly.pdbx_strand_id
1 'polypeptide(L)'
;MCINRHLIDKTEADIYIPEINLAVEYDGYYHNKQKSITRDAKKNKLFNNKGIHLVRIRYSNAPVLSSYGSYTIIDYYNGTRDYVAIKSILSDLRVFIKNNFNLLPEQAKHLEEWESISIEEDELVILNQIQQLLYEESLAFTRPDLIKEWHPNKNINLTPNSILAGSQRKVWWKCLTCNHEWRANVKNRSKGVGCPACENKVVTSTNSLLACNPNLAKEWHPTKNGELSPGDVTPGSELVAWWRCSTCGYEWQRRVASRNAGRGCAFCAKQVVTDKNCLSELRPDLLEEWHPTKNVELSPDSLGVKSNQRVWWKCLTCEFEWQASPNNRSKGHKCPACANRVVTIHNCLATQNEKVALDWHYSKNGALTPKDVVPGSGKQVWWLCSTCGFVWRTRIVNRTLGTGCPSCCKDSLNK
;
A
#
# COMPACT_ATOMS: atom_id res chain seq x y z
N MET A 1 -18.14 -27.69 -46.84
CA MET A 1 -18.28 -26.36 -46.21
C MET A 1 -16.88 -25.83 -46.00
N CYS A 2 -16.56 -24.68 -46.58
CA CYS A 2 -15.25 -24.04 -46.42
C CYS A 2 -15.18 -23.34 -45.05
N ILE A 3 -14.09 -23.52 -44.31
CA ILE A 3 -13.84 -22.89 -43.01
C ILE A 3 -12.64 -21.96 -43.13
N ASN A 4 -12.86 -20.66 -42.92
CA ASN A 4 -11.79 -19.67 -42.89
C ASN A 4 -11.05 -19.70 -41.54
N ARG A 5 -9.72 -19.57 -41.58
CA ARG A 5 -8.83 -19.45 -40.39
C ARG A 5 -9.02 -20.57 -39.36
N HIS A 6 -9.13 -21.81 -39.83
CA HIS A 6 -9.38 -22.98 -38.97
C HIS A 6 -8.12 -23.40 -38.19
N LEU A 7 -8.25 -23.72 -36.89
CA LEU A 7 -7.11 -24.14 -36.06
C LEU A 7 -6.96 -25.67 -36.04
N ILE A 8 -5.87 -26.18 -36.61
CA ILE A 8 -5.46 -27.59 -36.57
C ILE A 8 -4.25 -27.70 -35.63
N ASP A 9 -4.42 -28.35 -34.47
CA ASP A 9 -3.39 -28.43 -33.42
C ASP A 9 -2.74 -27.06 -33.09
N LYS A 10 -3.60 -26.04 -32.90
CA LYS A 10 -3.21 -24.63 -32.63
C LYS A 10 -2.46 -23.95 -33.78
N THR A 11 -2.42 -24.57 -34.95
CA THR A 11 -1.87 -23.97 -36.17
C THR A 11 -3.04 -23.59 -37.09
N GLU A 12 -3.20 -22.29 -37.33
CA GLU A 12 -4.24 -21.74 -38.22
C GLU A 12 -3.99 -22.18 -39.66
N ALA A 13 -5.00 -22.60 -40.41
CA ALA A 13 -5.01 -22.74 -41.86
C ALA A 13 -5.89 -21.63 -42.47
N ASP A 14 -5.42 -20.92 -43.50
CA ASP A 14 -6.17 -19.78 -44.07
C ASP A 14 -7.55 -20.22 -44.55
N ILE A 15 -7.59 -21.34 -45.27
CA ILE A 15 -8.79 -22.02 -45.74
C ILE A 15 -8.64 -23.51 -45.44
N TYR A 16 -9.67 -24.11 -44.85
CA TYR A 16 -9.76 -25.56 -44.65
C TYR A 16 -11.09 -26.11 -45.15
N ILE A 17 -11.01 -27.21 -45.92
CA ILE A 17 -12.15 -27.92 -46.51
C ILE A 17 -12.13 -29.34 -45.94
N PRO A 18 -12.86 -29.60 -44.83
CA PRO A 18 -12.82 -30.88 -44.13
C PRO A 18 -13.25 -32.06 -45.00
N GLU A 19 -14.22 -31.86 -45.91
CA GLU A 19 -14.81 -32.94 -46.71
C GLU A 19 -13.82 -33.62 -47.65
N ILE A 20 -12.79 -32.89 -48.08
CA ILE A 20 -11.70 -33.41 -48.93
C ILE A 20 -10.34 -33.33 -48.22
N ASN A 21 -10.34 -33.02 -46.92
CA ASN A 21 -9.14 -32.84 -46.09
C ASN A 21 -8.06 -31.93 -46.74
N LEU A 22 -8.51 -30.82 -47.34
CA LEU A 22 -7.67 -29.86 -48.06
C LEU A 22 -7.49 -28.58 -47.23
N ALA A 23 -6.25 -28.14 -47.07
CA ALA A 23 -5.91 -26.80 -46.60
C ALA A 23 -5.33 -25.96 -47.75
N VAL A 24 -5.73 -24.70 -47.84
CA VAL A 24 -5.15 -23.72 -48.77
C VAL A 24 -4.55 -22.58 -47.96
N GLU A 25 -3.34 -22.17 -48.33
CA GLU A 25 -2.56 -21.09 -47.73
C GLU A 25 -2.24 -20.03 -48.79
N TYR A 26 -2.39 -18.75 -48.44
CA TYR A 26 -2.00 -17.64 -49.31
C TYR A 26 -0.76 -16.93 -48.76
N ASP A 27 0.40 -17.23 -49.36
CA ASP A 27 1.69 -16.63 -49.03
C ASP A 27 1.90 -15.34 -49.83
N GLY A 28 1.40 -14.22 -49.32
CA GLY A 28 1.58 -12.90 -49.95
C GLY A 28 3.03 -12.37 -49.93
N TYR A 29 3.24 -11.21 -50.59
CA TYR A 29 4.54 -10.53 -50.76
C TYR A 29 5.38 -10.36 -49.47
N TYR A 30 4.75 -10.27 -48.30
CA TYR A 30 5.42 -10.02 -47.02
C TYR A 30 6.08 -11.26 -46.37
N HIS A 31 5.99 -12.45 -46.99
CA HIS A 31 6.51 -13.73 -46.45
C HIS A 31 8.00 -13.99 -46.72
N ASN A 32 8.82 -12.95 -46.90
CA ASN A 32 10.22 -13.10 -47.35
C ASN A 32 11.26 -13.17 -46.21
N LYS A 33 10.83 -13.23 -44.94
CA LYS A 33 11.74 -13.29 -43.78
C LYS A 33 12.06 -14.74 -43.39
N GLN A 34 13.30 -15.02 -43.01
CA GLN A 34 13.75 -16.36 -42.59
C GLN A 34 12.88 -17.01 -41.49
N LYS A 35 12.36 -16.19 -40.56
CA LYS A 35 11.44 -16.65 -39.51
C LYS A 35 10.10 -17.13 -40.06
N SER A 36 9.59 -16.51 -41.14
CA SER A 36 8.35 -16.98 -41.79
C SER A 36 8.60 -18.32 -42.47
N ILE A 37 9.65 -18.43 -43.29
CA ILE A 37 10.03 -19.67 -43.99
C ILE A 37 10.12 -20.85 -43.03
N THR A 38 10.74 -20.65 -41.86
CA THR A 38 10.88 -21.72 -40.85
C THR A 38 9.53 -22.14 -40.25
N ARG A 39 8.64 -21.18 -39.99
CA ARG A 39 7.28 -21.44 -39.48
C ARG A 39 6.42 -22.13 -40.53
N ASP A 40 6.51 -21.67 -41.77
CA ASP A 40 5.80 -22.19 -42.94
C ASP A 40 6.21 -23.65 -43.22
N ALA A 41 7.51 -23.96 -43.14
CA ALA A 41 8.01 -25.33 -43.29
C ALA A 41 7.52 -26.27 -42.17
N LYS A 42 7.44 -25.76 -40.92
CA LYS A 42 6.86 -26.53 -39.80
C LYS A 42 5.38 -26.79 -40.01
N LYS A 43 4.65 -25.82 -40.56
CA LYS A 43 3.22 -25.93 -40.89
C LYS A 43 2.99 -26.98 -41.99
N ASN A 44 3.78 -26.95 -43.06
CA ASN A 44 3.73 -27.96 -44.12
C ASN A 44 3.94 -29.37 -43.55
N LYS A 45 4.97 -29.54 -42.71
CA LYS A 45 5.26 -30.82 -42.07
C LYS A 45 4.11 -31.28 -41.17
N LEU A 46 3.52 -30.37 -40.38
CA LEU A 46 2.39 -30.69 -39.50
C LEU A 46 1.18 -31.19 -40.30
N PHE A 47 0.80 -30.47 -41.34
CA PHE A 47 -0.37 -30.80 -42.16
C PHE A 47 -0.15 -32.13 -42.91
N ASN A 48 1.04 -32.33 -43.49
CA ASN A 48 1.38 -33.60 -44.13
C ASN A 48 1.35 -34.78 -43.14
N ASN A 49 1.88 -34.63 -41.92
CA ASN A 49 1.83 -35.66 -40.89
C ASN A 49 0.39 -36.00 -40.45
N LYS A 50 -0.56 -35.07 -40.64
CA LYS A 50 -1.99 -35.26 -40.37
C LYS A 50 -2.77 -35.79 -41.58
N GLY A 51 -2.08 -36.07 -42.69
CA GLY A 51 -2.71 -36.50 -43.94
C GLY A 51 -3.54 -35.39 -44.61
N ILE A 52 -3.31 -34.12 -44.26
CA ILE A 52 -3.98 -32.97 -44.84
C ILE A 52 -3.25 -32.59 -46.13
N HIS A 53 -3.98 -32.56 -47.23
CA HIS A 53 -3.46 -32.05 -48.49
C HIS A 53 -3.29 -30.54 -48.38
N LEU A 54 -2.11 -30.02 -48.71
CA LEU A 54 -1.82 -28.59 -48.58
C LEU A 54 -1.53 -27.99 -49.94
N VAL A 55 -2.31 -26.98 -50.34
CA VAL A 55 -2.00 -26.10 -51.46
C VAL A 55 -1.49 -24.77 -50.93
N ARG A 56 -0.33 -24.33 -51.39
CA ARG A 56 0.22 -23.00 -51.12
C ARG A 56 0.17 -22.15 -52.39
N ILE A 57 -0.57 -21.06 -52.34
CA ILE A 57 -0.55 -20.01 -53.36
C ILE A 57 0.57 -19.06 -52.98
N ARG A 58 1.63 -18.95 -53.79
CA ARG A 58 2.85 -18.24 -53.43
C ARG A 58 3.21 -17.18 -54.45
N TYR A 59 3.55 -15.99 -54.00
CA TYR A 59 4.10 -14.94 -54.87
C TYR A 59 5.31 -15.46 -55.67
N SER A 60 5.41 -15.10 -56.95
CA SER A 60 6.43 -15.58 -57.89
C SER A 60 7.88 -15.45 -57.43
N ASN A 61 8.20 -14.44 -56.62
CA ASN A 61 9.55 -14.23 -56.06
C ASN A 61 9.70 -14.74 -54.62
N ALA A 62 8.79 -15.59 -54.13
CA ALA A 62 8.86 -16.11 -52.78
C ALA A 62 10.07 -17.05 -52.59
N PRO A 63 10.74 -17.02 -51.41
CA PRO A 63 11.85 -17.92 -51.13
C PRO A 63 11.48 -19.41 -51.22
N VAL A 64 12.45 -20.25 -51.59
CA VAL A 64 12.31 -21.71 -51.65
C VAL A 64 11.87 -22.22 -50.28
N LEU A 65 10.82 -23.04 -50.27
CA LEU A 65 10.24 -23.64 -49.07
C LEU A 65 10.27 -25.16 -49.23
N SER A 66 10.67 -25.88 -48.17
CA SER A 66 10.54 -27.34 -48.15
C SER A 66 9.06 -27.72 -48.26
N SER A 67 8.69 -28.40 -49.35
CA SER A 67 7.29 -28.67 -49.68
C SER A 67 6.64 -29.64 -48.69
N TYR A 68 7.35 -30.69 -48.23
CA TYR A 68 6.77 -31.76 -47.41
C TYR A 68 5.45 -32.30 -48.00
N GLY A 69 5.35 -32.42 -49.32
CA GLY A 69 4.11 -32.87 -50.00
C GLY A 69 3.10 -31.76 -50.32
N SER A 70 3.38 -30.49 -49.97
CA SER A 70 2.52 -29.37 -50.38
C SER A 70 2.58 -29.12 -51.89
N TYR A 71 1.43 -28.91 -52.52
CA TYR A 71 1.31 -28.41 -53.89
C TYR A 71 1.46 -26.89 -53.92
N THR A 72 2.19 -26.34 -54.90
CA THR A 72 2.43 -24.90 -55.01
C THR A 72 1.79 -24.35 -56.28
N ILE A 73 0.95 -23.33 -56.13
CA ILE A 73 0.43 -22.50 -57.22
C ILE A 73 1.18 -21.17 -57.17
N ILE A 74 1.68 -20.70 -58.30
CA ILE A 74 2.45 -19.47 -58.36
C ILE A 74 1.53 -18.29 -58.68
N ASP A 75 1.52 -17.30 -57.79
CA ASP A 75 0.89 -16.01 -57.99
C ASP A 75 1.84 -15.07 -58.76
N TYR A 76 1.54 -14.86 -60.05
CA TYR A 76 2.28 -13.99 -60.96
C TYR A 76 1.81 -12.52 -60.92
N TYR A 77 1.06 -12.11 -59.89
CA TYR A 77 0.63 -10.72 -59.74
C TYR A 77 1.80 -9.74 -59.87
N ASN A 78 1.71 -8.84 -60.85
CA ASN A 78 2.79 -7.92 -61.24
C ASN A 78 2.59 -6.49 -60.70
N GLY A 79 1.58 -6.27 -59.84
CA GLY A 79 1.27 -4.95 -59.29
C GLY A 79 0.24 -4.14 -60.09
N THR A 80 -0.17 -4.59 -61.28
CA THR A 80 -1.30 -3.99 -62.00
C THR A 80 -2.61 -4.66 -61.58
N ARG A 81 -3.69 -3.88 -61.51
CA ARG A 81 -5.04 -4.34 -61.17
C ARG A 81 -5.67 -5.11 -62.33
N ASP A 82 -5.04 -6.22 -62.70
CA ASP A 82 -5.49 -7.17 -63.69
C ASP A 82 -5.87 -8.48 -62.99
N TYR A 83 -7.11 -8.93 -63.21
CA TYR A 83 -7.67 -10.12 -62.59
C TYR A 83 -7.12 -11.43 -63.18
N VAL A 84 -6.31 -11.36 -64.25
CA VAL A 84 -5.69 -12.53 -64.91
C VAL A 84 -4.96 -13.45 -63.92
N ALA A 85 -4.18 -12.90 -62.99
CA ALA A 85 -3.44 -13.71 -62.01
C ALA A 85 -4.38 -14.51 -61.11
N ILE A 86 -5.46 -13.89 -60.61
CA ILE A 86 -6.45 -14.55 -59.75
C ILE A 86 -7.25 -15.58 -60.57
N LYS A 87 -7.65 -15.29 -61.80
CA LYS A 87 -8.32 -16.25 -62.70
C LYS A 87 -7.44 -17.49 -62.93
N SER A 88 -6.14 -17.29 -63.14
CA SER A 88 -5.17 -18.40 -63.27
C SER A 88 -5.09 -19.25 -62.00
N ILE A 89 -4.98 -18.62 -60.83
CA ILE A 89 -4.92 -19.32 -59.54
C ILE A 89 -6.19 -20.15 -59.30
N LEU A 90 -7.37 -19.58 -59.56
CA LEU A 90 -8.65 -20.29 -59.43
C LEU A 90 -8.71 -21.49 -60.38
N SER A 91 -8.25 -21.33 -61.62
CA SER A 91 -8.15 -22.41 -62.59
C SER A 91 -7.19 -23.52 -62.13
N ASP A 92 -5.99 -23.17 -61.68
CA ASP A 92 -5.00 -24.15 -61.21
C ASP A 92 -5.49 -24.90 -59.96
N LEU A 93 -6.12 -24.19 -59.02
CA LEU A 93 -6.70 -24.79 -57.83
C LEU A 93 -7.85 -25.74 -58.19
N ARG A 94 -8.69 -25.34 -59.15
CA ARG A 94 -9.78 -26.18 -59.67
C ARG A 94 -9.24 -27.46 -60.31
N VAL A 95 -8.26 -27.35 -61.19
CA VAL A 95 -7.60 -28.50 -61.85
C VAL A 95 -6.94 -29.41 -60.81
N PHE A 96 -6.24 -28.83 -59.82
CA PHE A 96 -5.65 -29.59 -58.74
C PHE A 96 -6.71 -30.38 -57.96
N ILE A 97 -7.81 -29.74 -57.56
CA ILE A 97 -8.87 -30.41 -56.79
C ILE A 97 -9.50 -31.54 -57.63
N LYS A 98 -9.82 -31.27 -58.90
CA LYS A 98 -10.44 -32.25 -59.80
C LYS A 98 -9.58 -33.50 -60.01
N ASN A 99 -8.26 -33.34 -60.07
CA ASN A 99 -7.34 -34.43 -60.37
C ASN A 99 -6.89 -35.22 -59.13
N ASN A 100 -6.98 -34.64 -57.93
CA ASN A 100 -6.40 -35.23 -56.71
C ASN A 100 -7.46 -35.75 -55.71
N PHE A 101 -8.74 -35.47 -55.92
CA PHE A 101 -9.81 -35.89 -54.99
C PHE A 101 -10.96 -36.59 -55.72
N ASN A 102 -11.49 -37.64 -55.09
CA ASN A 102 -12.69 -38.33 -55.56
C ASN A 102 -13.94 -37.55 -55.15
N LEU A 103 -14.35 -36.61 -55.99
CA LEU A 103 -15.50 -35.75 -55.72
C LEU A 103 -16.83 -36.48 -55.97
N LEU A 104 -17.81 -36.21 -55.11
CA LEU A 104 -19.21 -36.55 -55.37
C LEU A 104 -19.73 -35.76 -56.58
N PRO A 105 -20.73 -36.25 -57.33
CA PRO A 105 -21.24 -35.56 -58.53
C PRO A 105 -21.65 -34.10 -58.27
N GLU A 106 -22.24 -33.82 -57.12
CA GLU A 106 -22.65 -32.46 -56.72
C GLU A 106 -21.43 -31.55 -56.43
N GLN A 107 -20.38 -32.10 -55.81
CA GLN A 107 -19.12 -31.38 -55.57
C GLN A 107 -18.38 -31.08 -56.87
N ALA A 108 -18.37 -32.05 -57.79
CA ALA A 108 -17.80 -31.85 -59.13
C ALA A 108 -18.57 -30.75 -59.88
N LYS A 109 -19.91 -30.75 -59.83
CA LYS A 109 -20.74 -29.70 -60.43
C LYS A 109 -20.41 -28.31 -59.87
N HIS A 110 -20.35 -28.15 -58.55
CA HIS A 110 -19.96 -26.87 -57.93
C HIS A 110 -18.54 -26.43 -58.34
N LEU A 111 -17.63 -27.37 -58.56
CA LEU A 111 -16.28 -27.08 -59.02
C LEU A 111 -16.23 -26.63 -60.49
N GLU A 112 -17.16 -27.09 -61.33
CA GLU A 112 -17.31 -26.61 -62.71
C GLU A 112 -17.88 -25.18 -62.76
N GLU A 113 -18.77 -24.82 -61.84
CA GLU A 113 -19.34 -23.47 -61.73
C GLU A 113 -18.27 -22.38 -61.47
N TRP A 114 -17.07 -22.75 -61.02
CA TRP A 114 -15.96 -21.82 -60.81
C TRP A 114 -15.51 -21.10 -62.10
N GLU A 115 -15.77 -21.66 -63.28
CA GLU A 115 -15.51 -20.96 -64.56
C GLU A 115 -16.36 -19.70 -64.72
N SER A 116 -17.51 -19.65 -64.05
CA SER A 116 -18.44 -18.53 -64.15
C SER A 116 -18.19 -17.41 -63.12
N ILE A 117 -17.18 -17.56 -62.25
CA ILE A 117 -16.87 -16.57 -61.21
C ILE A 117 -16.44 -15.24 -61.85
N SER A 118 -17.17 -14.18 -61.51
CA SER A 118 -16.89 -12.80 -61.94
C SER A 118 -16.13 -12.08 -60.85
N ILE A 119 -14.80 -12.05 -60.95
CA ILE A 119 -13.93 -11.42 -59.94
C ILE A 119 -14.24 -9.93 -59.81
N GLU A 120 -14.56 -9.28 -60.93
CA GLU A 120 -14.95 -7.88 -61.02
C GLU A 120 -16.19 -7.56 -60.17
N GLU A 121 -17.25 -8.39 -60.27
CA GLU A 121 -18.50 -8.21 -59.52
C GLU A 121 -18.34 -8.61 -58.05
N ASP A 122 -17.64 -9.71 -57.81
CA ASP A 122 -17.39 -10.23 -56.46
C ASP A 122 -16.48 -9.31 -55.64
N GLU A 123 -15.54 -8.58 -56.28
CA GLU A 123 -14.65 -7.64 -55.59
C GLU A 123 -15.43 -6.61 -54.78
N LEU A 124 -16.49 -6.02 -55.33
CA LEU A 124 -17.28 -5.00 -54.63
C LEU A 124 -17.98 -5.58 -53.39
N VAL A 125 -18.50 -6.80 -53.51
CA VAL A 125 -19.16 -7.50 -52.41
C VAL A 125 -18.14 -7.82 -51.31
N ILE A 126 -16.97 -8.34 -51.67
CA ILE A 126 -15.89 -8.68 -50.74
C ILE A 126 -15.35 -7.42 -50.05
N LEU A 127 -15.13 -6.33 -50.79
CA LEU A 127 -14.66 -5.06 -50.20
C LEU A 127 -15.66 -4.50 -49.19
N ASN A 128 -16.96 -4.57 -49.48
CA ASN A 128 -17.99 -4.17 -48.55
C ASN A 128 -18.01 -5.05 -47.28
N GLN A 129 -17.88 -6.37 -47.44
CA GLN A 129 -17.76 -7.30 -46.29
C GLN A 129 -16.54 -6.96 -45.42
N ILE A 130 -15.38 -6.71 -46.01
CA ILE A 130 -14.17 -6.30 -45.28
C ILE A 130 -14.41 -4.99 -44.53
N GLN A 131 -15.06 -4.01 -45.15
CA GLN A 131 -15.36 -2.74 -44.50
C GLN A 131 -16.30 -2.91 -43.30
N GLN A 132 -17.31 -3.77 -43.41
CA GLN A 132 -18.21 -4.10 -42.29
C GLN A 132 -17.46 -4.80 -41.16
N LEU A 133 -16.62 -5.81 -41.48
CA LEU A 133 -15.81 -6.51 -40.48
C LEU A 133 -14.87 -5.54 -39.74
N LEU A 134 -14.19 -4.64 -40.46
CA LEU A 134 -13.33 -3.64 -39.85
C LEU A 134 -14.09 -2.69 -38.93
N TYR A 135 -15.35 -2.36 -39.26
CA TYR A 135 -16.22 -1.56 -38.41
C TYR A 135 -16.66 -2.33 -37.15
N GLU A 136 -17.08 -3.58 -37.29
CA GLU A 136 -17.52 -4.45 -36.18
C GLU A 136 -16.38 -4.75 -35.19
N GLU A 137 -15.13 -4.83 -35.67
CA GLU A 137 -13.96 -5.01 -34.81
C GLU A 137 -13.41 -3.70 -34.23
N SER A 138 -13.95 -2.55 -34.65
CA SER A 138 -13.49 -1.23 -34.23
C SER A 138 -13.74 -0.95 -32.74
N LEU A 139 -12.97 -0.03 -32.17
CA LEU A 139 -13.15 0.43 -30.79
C LEU A 139 -14.53 1.08 -30.61
N ALA A 140 -15.01 1.82 -31.61
CA ALA A 140 -16.33 2.46 -31.56
C ALA A 140 -17.46 1.47 -31.37
N PHE A 141 -17.40 0.35 -32.11
CA PHE A 141 -18.43 -0.68 -32.07
C PHE A 141 -18.29 -1.55 -30.82
N THR A 142 -17.07 -2.03 -30.53
CA THR A 142 -16.83 -2.98 -29.43
C THR A 142 -16.84 -2.34 -28.04
N ARG A 143 -16.52 -1.03 -27.94
CA ARG A 143 -16.41 -0.27 -26.67
C ARG A 143 -16.99 1.14 -26.79
N PRO A 144 -18.31 1.27 -27.03
CA PRO A 144 -18.98 2.57 -27.14
C PRO A 144 -18.87 3.42 -25.85
N ASP A 145 -18.70 2.78 -24.70
CA ASP A 145 -18.47 3.44 -23.41
C ASP A 145 -17.17 4.26 -23.39
N LEU A 146 -16.11 3.77 -24.02
CA LEU A 146 -14.81 4.44 -24.08
C LEU A 146 -14.80 5.64 -25.02
N ILE A 147 -15.75 5.72 -25.95
CA ILE A 147 -15.80 6.80 -26.95
C ILE A 147 -16.12 8.14 -26.29
N LYS A 148 -16.89 8.10 -25.20
CA LYS A 148 -17.18 9.28 -24.37
C LYS A 148 -15.91 9.87 -23.75
N GLU A 149 -14.88 9.06 -23.55
CA GLU A 149 -13.58 9.49 -23.02
C GLU A 149 -12.53 9.73 -24.12
N TRP A 150 -12.87 9.55 -25.40
CA TRP A 150 -11.95 9.85 -26.50
C TRP A 150 -11.68 11.35 -26.56
N HIS A 151 -10.41 11.75 -26.61
CA HIS A 151 -10.08 13.17 -26.64
C HIS A 151 -10.56 13.82 -27.96
N PRO A 152 -11.30 14.94 -27.91
CA PRO A 152 -12.00 15.49 -29.09
C PRO A 152 -11.08 15.91 -30.24
N ASN A 153 -9.88 16.42 -29.94
CA ASN A 153 -9.00 17.04 -30.95
C ASN A 153 -7.51 16.62 -30.88
N LYS A 154 -7.08 15.79 -29.92
CA LYS A 154 -5.66 15.42 -29.77
C LYS A 154 -5.27 14.12 -30.49
N ASN A 155 -6.24 13.39 -31.02
CA ASN A 155 -6.02 12.16 -31.79
C ASN A 155 -6.10 12.44 -33.30
N ILE A 156 -5.27 13.37 -33.78
CA ILE A 156 -5.26 13.81 -35.18
C ILE A 156 -5.10 12.57 -36.10
N ASN A 157 -5.93 12.48 -37.13
CA ASN A 157 -5.96 11.39 -38.12
C ASN A 157 -6.28 9.99 -37.57
N LEU A 158 -6.80 9.89 -36.35
CA LEU A 158 -7.30 8.63 -35.79
C LEU A 158 -8.72 8.81 -35.32
N THR A 159 -9.62 7.94 -35.76
CA THR A 159 -10.98 7.88 -35.28
C THR A 159 -11.20 6.60 -34.49
N PRO A 160 -12.19 6.56 -33.58
CA PRO A 160 -12.57 5.31 -32.94
C PRO A 160 -12.99 4.18 -33.88
N ASN A 161 -13.48 4.51 -35.08
CA ASN A 161 -13.84 3.53 -36.12
C ASN A 161 -12.60 2.95 -36.83
N SER A 162 -11.47 3.66 -36.82
CA SER A 162 -10.25 3.26 -37.54
C SER A 162 -9.22 2.57 -36.65
N ILE A 163 -9.61 2.10 -35.46
CA ILE A 163 -8.70 1.46 -34.51
C ILE A 163 -9.40 0.33 -33.76
N LEU A 164 -8.71 -0.80 -33.60
CA LEU A 164 -9.24 -1.96 -32.88
C LEU A 164 -9.10 -1.80 -31.36
N ALA A 165 -10.03 -2.36 -30.58
CA ALA A 165 -9.97 -2.36 -29.11
C ALA A 165 -8.69 -3.01 -28.55
N GLY A 166 -8.10 -3.98 -29.27
CA GLY A 166 -6.84 -4.64 -28.93
C GLY A 166 -5.57 -3.85 -29.23
N SER A 167 -5.68 -2.63 -29.79
CA SER A 167 -4.54 -1.86 -30.28
C SER A 167 -3.58 -1.41 -29.18
N GLN A 168 -2.28 -1.55 -29.44
CA GLN A 168 -1.19 -1.07 -28.57
C GLN A 168 -0.82 0.41 -28.83
N ARG A 169 -1.59 1.13 -29.66
CA ARG A 169 -1.34 2.55 -29.91
C ARG A 169 -1.73 3.37 -28.67
N LYS A 170 -0.86 4.33 -28.30
CA LYS A 170 -1.14 5.33 -27.26
C LYS A 170 -1.87 6.53 -27.86
N VAL A 171 -3.14 6.67 -27.51
CA VAL A 171 -4.01 7.79 -27.88
C VAL A 171 -4.31 8.66 -26.66
N TRP A 172 -4.81 9.87 -26.90
CA TRP A 172 -5.26 10.80 -25.87
C TRP A 172 -6.69 10.47 -25.43
N TRP A 173 -6.90 10.53 -24.13
CA TRP A 173 -8.17 10.34 -23.43
C TRP A 173 -8.48 11.57 -22.59
N LYS A 174 -9.75 11.81 -22.32
CA LYS A 174 -10.23 12.86 -21.43
C LYS A 174 -11.25 12.29 -20.46
N CYS A 175 -11.01 12.49 -19.16
CA CYS A 175 -11.82 11.86 -18.13
C CYS A 175 -13.11 12.64 -17.99
N LEU A 176 -14.25 11.95 -18.05
CA LEU A 176 -15.56 12.56 -17.85
C LEU A 176 -15.76 13.11 -16.44
N THR A 177 -15.04 12.55 -15.45
CA THR A 177 -15.23 12.89 -14.03
C THR A 177 -14.37 14.06 -13.59
N CYS A 178 -13.07 14.03 -13.91
CA CYS A 178 -12.11 15.02 -13.39
C CYS A 178 -11.48 15.91 -14.49
N ASN A 179 -11.92 15.76 -15.75
CA ASN A 179 -11.37 16.46 -16.93
C ASN A 179 -9.87 16.25 -17.18
N HIS A 180 -9.21 15.34 -16.46
CA HIS A 180 -7.81 15.00 -16.70
C HIS A 180 -7.63 14.44 -18.11
N GLU A 181 -6.63 14.94 -18.82
CA GLU A 181 -6.29 14.52 -20.17
C GLU A 181 -4.99 13.71 -20.15
N TRP A 182 -4.99 12.48 -20.67
CA TRP A 182 -3.81 11.59 -20.58
C TRP A 182 -3.64 10.72 -21.80
N ARG A 183 -2.43 10.18 -21.96
CA ARG A 183 -2.12 9.19 -23.00
C ARG A 183 -2.10 7.78 -22.45
N ALA A 184 -2.85 6.88 -23.08
CA ALA A 184 -2.87 5.45 -22.71
C ALA A 184 -3.10 4.56 -23.93
N ASN A 185 -2.66 3.30 -23.83
CA ASN A 185 -2.92 2.28 -24.84
C ASN A 185 -4.41 1.96 -24.92
N VAL A 186 -4.96 1.87 -26.15
CA VAL A 186 -6.35 1.46 -26.38
C VAL A 186 -6.65 0.11 -25.76
N LYS A 187 -5.74 -0.86 -25.90
CA LYS A 187 -5.83 -2.19 -25.27
C LYS A 187 -6.02 -2.13 -23.75
N ASN A 188 -5.30 -1.23 -23.06
CA ASN A 188 -5.38 -1.13 -21.60
C ASN A 188 -6.69 -0.48 -21.16
N ARG A 189 -7.14 0.57 -21.86
CA ARG A 189 -8.46 1.17 -21.61
C ARG A 189 -9.57 0.15 -21.87
N SER A 190 -9.45 -0.63 -22.94
CA SER A 190 -10.36 -1.74 -23.28
C SER A 190 -10.33 -2.89 -22.26
N LYS A 191 -9.33 -2.96 -21.38
CA LYS A 191 -9.31 -3.89 -20.24
C LYS A 191 -9.84 -3.29 -18.94
N GLY A 192 -10.30 -2.04 -18.96
CA GLY A 192 -10.88 -1.35 -17.80
C GLY A 192 -9.90 -0.49 -16.99
N VAL A 193 -8.64 -0.31 -17.42
CA VAL A 193 -7.69 0.57 -16.71
C VAL A 193 -8.15 2.02 -16.83
N GLY A 194 -8.55 2.68 -15.74
CA GLY A 194 -9.23 3.99 -15.75
C GLY A 194 -8.32 5.21 -15.86
N CYS A 195 -8.84 6.36 -15.41
CA CYS A 195 -8.09 7.60 -15.34
C CYS A 195 -7.10 7.59 -14.17
N PRO A 196 -5.79 7.82 -14.39
CA PRO A 196 -4.79 7.76 -13.32
C PRO A 196 -4.96 8.87 -12.27
N ALA A 197 -5.58 10.01 -12.62
CA ALA A 197 -5.87 11.07 -11.65
C ALA A 197 -6.98 10.67 -10.68
N CYS A 198 -8.07 10.04 -11.17
CA CYS A 198 -9.13 9.52 -10.31
C CYS A 198 -8.64 8.43 -9.36
N GLU A 199 -7.65 7.65 -9.77
CA GLU A 199 -6.99 6.63 -8.95
C GLU A 199 -5.86 7.21 -8.06
N ASN A 200 -5.68 8.53 -8.01
CA ASN A 200 -4.62 9.22 -7.27
C ASN A 200 -3.18 8.77 -7.61
N LYS A 201 -2.97 8.20 -8.80
CA LYS A 201 -1.66 7.78 -9.32
C LYS A 201 -0.89 8.94 -9.94
N VAL A 202 -1.59 9.99 -10.34
CA VAL A 202 -1.03 11.24 -10.88
C VAL A 202 -1.71 12.40 -10.17
N VAL A 203 -0.94 13.43 -9.85
CA VAL A 203 -1.44 14.67 -9.24
C VAL A 203 -1.92 15.62 -10.33
N THR A 204 -3.07 16.24 -10.11
CA THR A 204 -3.71 17.25 -10.94
C THR A 204 -4.16 18.40 -10.06
N SER A 205 -4.55 19.51 -10.69
CA SER A 205 -5.13 20.66 -9.99
C SER A 205 -6.43 20.34 -9.24
N THR A 206 -7.07 19.19 -9.49
CA THR A 206 -8.35 18.79 -8.90
C THR A 206 -8.22 17.73 -7.80
N ASN A 207 -7.08 17.03 -7.70
CA ASN A 207 -6.86 15.97 -6.70
C ASN A 207 -5.61 16.21 -5.82
N SER A 208 -4.98 17.38 -5.92
CA SER A 208 -3.85 17.74 -5.07
C SER A 208 -4.30 17.98 -3.63
N LEU A 209 -3.37 17.91 -2.68
CA LEU A 209 -3.61 18.22 -1.28
C LEU A 209 -4.13 19.66 -1.14
N LEU A 210 -3.60 20.59 -1.93
CA LEU A 210 -4.07 21.97 -1.97
C LEU A 210 -5.56 22.06 -2.35
N ALA A 211 -5.99 21.31 -3.37
CA ALA A 211 -7.36 21.32 -3.86
C ALA A 211 -8.32 20.62 -2.90
N CYS A 212 -7.95 19.44 -2.38
CA CYS A 212 -8.83 18.64 -1.54
C CYS A 212 -8.84 19.05 -0.06
N ASN A 213 -7.75 19.63 0.46
CA ASN A 213 -7.62 20.00 1.87
C ASN A 213 -6.80 21.28 2.05
N PRO A 214 -7.37 22.46 1.70
CA PRO A 214 -6.66 23.74 1.74
C PRO A 214 -6.27 24.15 3.16
N ASN A 215 -7.01 23.72 4.19
CA ASN A 215 -6.66 24.01 5.58
C ASN A 215 -5.42 23.24 6.02
N LEU A 216 -5.32 21.95 5.65
CA LEU A 216 -4.10 21.19 5.91
C LEU A 216 -2.92 21.68 5.08
N ALA A 217 -3.15 22.12 3.84
CA ALA A 217 -2.11 22.70 2.99
C ALA A 217 -1.45 23.94 3.62
N LYS A 218 -2.19 24.74 4.43
CA LYS A 218 -1.62 25.87 5.19
C LYS A 218 -0.61 25.46 6.26
N GLU A 219 -0.65 24.21 6.71
CA GLU A 219 0.33 23.66 7.65
C GLU A 219 1.56 23.07 6.95
N TRP A 220 1.63 23.11 5.61
CA TRP A 220 2.84 22.74 4.88
C TRP A 220 3.97 23.66 5.28
N HIS A 221 5.14 23.09 5.58
CA HIS A 221 6.26 23.92 5.98
C HIS A 221 6.75 24.79 4.79
N PRO A 222 6.93 26.11 4.97
CA PRO A 222 7.20 27.03 3.85
C PRO A 222 8.53 26.81 3.13
N THR A 223 9.57 26.35 3.83
CA THR A 223 10.94 26.25 3.27
C THR A 223 11.61 24.88 3.36
N LYS A 224 11.09 23.94 4.16
CA LYS A 224 11.76 22.65 4.45
C LYS A 224 11.41 21.51 3.48
N ASN A 225 10.50 21.76 2.52
CA ASN A 225 10.10 20.78 1.52
C ASN A 225 10.75 21.01 0.14
N GLY A 226 11.72 21.93 0.04
CA GLY A 226 12.33 22.32 -1.23
C GLY A 226 11.28 22.86 -2.20
N GLU A 227 11.33 22.40 -3.45
CA GLU A 227 10.39 22.78 -4.52
C GLU A 227 9.01 22.11 -4.39
N LEU A 228 8.83 21.14 -3.48
CA LEU A 228 7.55 20.45 -3.34
C LEU A 228 6.51 21.34 -2.64
N SER A 229 5.37 21.53 -3.31
CA SER A 229 4.21 22.23 -2.78
C SER A 229 3.06 21.27 -2.47
N PRO A 230 2.04 21.70 -1.69
CA PRO A 230 0.78 20.98 -1.54
C PRO A 230 0.04 20.74 -2.88
N GLY A 231 0.38 21.48 -3.93
CA GLY A 231 -0.15 21.28 -5.28
C GLY A 231 0.42 20.06 -5.99
N ASP A 232 1.57 19.54 -5.54
CA ASP A 232 2.35 18.49 -6.21
C ASP A 232 2.15 17.10 -5.60
N VAL A 233 1.26 16.97 -4.61
CA VAL A 233 0.98 15.71 -3.90
C VAL A 233 -0.51 15.48 -3.77
N THR A 234 -0.96 14.23 -3.81
CA THR A 234 -2.36 13.90 -3.45
C THR A 234 -2.53 13.79 -1.94
N PRO A 235 -3.76 13.93 -1.41
CA PRO A 235 -4.04 13.72 0.02
C PRO A 235 -3.68 12.33 0.55
N GLY A 236 -3.64 11.32 -0.33
CA GLY A 236 -3.27 9.93 0.00
C GLY A 236 -1.77 9.62 -0.18
N SER A 237 -0.93 10.63 -0.42
CA SER A 237 0.50 10.40 -0.67
C SER A 237 1.24 9.86 0.56
N GLU A 238 2.05 8.82 0.36
CA GLU A 238 2.95 8.27 1.39
C GLU A 238 4.23 9.09 1.57
N LEU A 239 4.39 10.18 0.81
CA LEU A 239 5.49 11.13 0.96
C LEU A 239 5.54 11.67 2.39
N VAL A 240 6.73 11.62 3.01
CA VAL A 240 7.01 12.28 4.28
C VAL A 240 7.38 13.73 3.99
N ALA A 241 6.58 14.67 4.48
CA ALA A 241 6.80 16.10 4.35
C ALA A 241 7.03 16.75 5.71
N TRP A 242 7.68 17.91 5.71
CA TRP A 242 7.75 18.82 6.85
C TRP A 242 6.47 19.64 6.97
N TRP A 243 5.99 19.74 8.20
CA TRP A 243 4.79 20.49 8.59
C TRP A 243 5.14 21.53 9.64
N ARG A 244 4.35 22.59 9.71
CA ARG A 244 4.38 23.60 10.77
C ARG A 244 2.97 23.81 11.32
N CYS A 245 2.82 23.61 12.62
CA CYS A 245 1.52 23.70 13.29
C CYS A 245 1.04 25.15 13.24
N SER A 246 -0.16 25.39 12.72
CA SER A 246 -0.77 26.72 12.68
C SER A 246 -1.04 27.30 14.07
N THR A 247 -1.21 26.44 15.09
CA THR A 247 -1.53 26.87 16.47
C THR A 247 -0.29 27.17 17.31
N CYS A 248 0.70 26.26 17.32
CA CYS A 248 1.86 26.38 18.22
C CYS A 248 3.19 26.62 17.51
N GLY A 249 3.19 26.60 16.17
CA GLY A 249 4.40 26.74 15.36
C GLY A 249 5.34 25.54 15.41
N TYR A 250 5.03 24.46 16.13
CA TYR A 250 5.85 23.26 16.18
C TYR A 250 6.04 22.67 14.78
N GLU A 251 7.27 22.27 14.46
CA GLU A 251 7.65 21.76 13.15
C GLU A 251 7.98 20.28 13.25
N TRP A 252 7.43 19.46 12.36
CA TRP A 252 7.67 18.02 12.38
C TRP A 252 7.51 17.38 11.01
N GLN A 253 8.10 16.20 10.85
CA GLN A 253 7.91 15.37 9.66
C GLN A 253 6.77 14.38 9.86
N ARG A 254 5.91 14.24 8.85
CA ARG A 254 4.88 13.20 8.79
C ARG A 254 4.42 12.94 7.37
N ARG A 255 3.91 11.73 7.11
CA ARG A 255 3.30 11.39 5.82
C ARG A 255 2.07 12.25 5.52
N VAL A 256 1.89 12.65 4.26
CA VAL A 256 0.72 13.42 3.80
C VAL A 256 -0.58 12.65 4.08
N ALA A 257 -0.64 11.37 3.72
CA ALA A 257 -1.80 10.51 4.00
C ALA A 257 -2.19 10.47 5.49
N SER A 258 -1.19 10.37 6.37
CA SER A 258 -1.43 10.37 7.82
C SER A 258 -1.98 11.71 8.32
N ARG A 259 -1.46 12.82 7.81
CA ARG A 259 -1.97 14.16 8.14
C ARG A 259 -3.39 14.35 7.64
N ASN A 260 -3.69 13.92 6.42
CA ASN A 260 -5.02 14.01 5.84
C ASN A 260 -6.04 13.14 6.60
N ALA A 261 -5.61 12.02 7.18
CA ALA A 261 -6.41 11.19 8.08
C ALA A 261 -6.63 11.78 9.49
N GLY A 262 -6.27 13.06 9.72
CA GLY A 262 -6.52 13.75 10.99
C GLY A 262 -5.44 13.58 12.06
N ARG A 263 -4.27 13.00 11.74
CA ARG A 263 -3.14 12.98 12.68
C ARG A 263 -2.50 14.36 12.75
N GLY A 264 -2.97 15.18 13.68
CA GLY A 264 -2.51 16.55 13.91
C GLY A 264 -1.13 16.66 14.58
N CYS A 265 -0.87 17.85 15.13
CA CYS A 265 0.39 18.20 15.78
C CYS A 265 0.65 17.35 17.04
N ALA A 266 1.77 16.62 17.04
CA ALA A 266 2.18 15.78 18.15
C ALA A 266 2.50 16.59 19.42
N PHE A 267 2.99 17.83 19.27
CA PHE A 267 3.19 18.75 20.39
C PHE A 267 1.87 19.19 21.03
N CYS A 268 0.89 19.64 20.24
CA CYS A 268 -0.44 19.99 20.75
C CYS A 268 -1.13 18.80 21.43
N ALA A 269 -0.92 17.59 20.89
CA ALA A 269 -1.41 16.35 21.48
C ALA A 269 -0.59 15.86 22.70
N LYS A 270 0.47 16.60 23.11
CA LYS A 270 1.39 16.26 24.22
C LYS A 270 2.04 14.88 24.07
N GLN A 271 2.30 14.46 22.83
CA GLN A 271 2.96 13.21 22.47
C GLN A 271 4.48 13.34 22.33
N VAL A 272 5.00 14.57 22.24
CA VAL A 272 6.43 14.87 22.14
C VAL A 272 6.81 15.90 23.20
N VAL A 273 7.99 15.70 23.80
CA VAL A 273 8.61 16.65 24.73
C VAL A 273 9.54 17.58 23.95
N THR A 274 9.45 18.87 24.21
CA THR A 274 10.35 19.92 23.68
C THR A 274 10.71 20.86 24.82
N ASP A 275 11.65 21.77 24.55
CA ASP A 275 11.99 22.94 25.37
C ASP A 275 10.80 23.72 25.96
N LYS A 276 9.64 23.74 25.30
CA LYS A 276 8.44 24.48 25.73
C LYS A 276 7.49 23.69 26.64
N ASN A 277 7.65 22.38 26.76
CA ASN A 277 6.74 21.54 27.54
C ASN A 277 7.45 20.48 28.40
N CYS A 278 8.76 20.59 28.51
CA CYS A 278 9.60 19.77 29.36
C CYS A 278 9.36 20.08 30.85
N LEU A 279 9.92 19.23 31.69
CA LEU A 279 9.77 19.29 33.14
C LEU A 279 10.45 20.51 33.72
N SER A 280 11.63 20.86 33.20
CA SER A 280 12.39 22.04 33.59
C SER A 280 11.63 23.33 33.32
N GLU A 281 11.00 23.44 32.16
CA GLU A 281 10.21 24.61 31.79
C GLU A 281 8.91 24.71 32.61
N LEU A 282 8.16 23.60 32.71
CA LEU A 282 6.82 23.65 33.31
C LEU A 282 6.80 23.50 34.84
N ARG A 283 7.84 22.90 35.44
CA ARG A 283 7.94 22.62 36.88
C ARG A 283 9.38 22.80 37.39
N PRO A 284 9.95 24.01 37.29
CA PRO A 284 11.29 24.30 37.82
C PRO A 284 11.37 24.07 39.34
N ASP A 285 10.26 24.22 40.07
CA ASP A 285 10.14 23.94 41.51
C ASP A 285 10.51 22.49 41.87
N LEU A 286 10.26 21.53 40.97
CA LEU A 286 10.60 20.13 41.23
C LEU A 286 12.10 19.87 41.06
N LEU A 287 12.82 20.70 40.31
CA LEU A 287 14.24 20.48 40.03
C LEU A 287 15.11 20.65 41.27
N GLU A 288 14.64 21.39 42.27
CA GLU A 288 15.35 21.52 43.55
C GLU A 288 15.50 20.16 44.26
N GLU A 289 14.60 19.20 44.01
CA GLU A 289 14.67 17.83 44.53
C GLU A 289 15.17 16.82 43.48
N TRP A 290 15.62 17.25 42.30
CA TRP A 290 16.20 16.35 41.31
C TRP A 290 17.52 15.77 41.82
N HIS A 291 17.68 14.45 41.76
CA HIS A 291 18.90 13.85 42.29
C HIS A 291 20.13 14.25 41.45
N PRO A 292 21.22 14.76 42.06
CA PRO A 292 22.33 15.38 41.32
C PRO A 292 23.12 14.41 40.43
N THR A 293 23.22 13.13 40.82
CA THR A 293 24.09 12.16 40.13
C THR A 293 23.44 10.85 39.69
N LYS A 294 22.19 10.53 40.10
CA LYS A 294 21.56 9.22 39.83
C LYS A 294 20.69 9.16 38.59
N ASN A 295 20.54 10.27 37.88
CA ASN A 295 19.76 10.37 36.64
C ASN A 295 20.67 10.54 35.42
N VAL A 296 21.79 9.82 35.36
CA VAL A 296 22.90 10.05 34.39
C VAL A 296 22.44 10.13 32.93
N GLU A 297 21.45 9.33 32.53
CA GLU A 297 20.94 9.29 31.14
C GLU A 297 19.68 10.12 30.91
N LEU A 298 19.19 10.83 31.93
CA LEU A 298 17.92 11.55 31.87
C LEU A 298 18.12 13.01 32.23
N SER A 299 17.71 13.90 31.34
CA SER A 299 17.61 15.34 31.61
C SER A 299 16.16 15.72 31.91
N PRO A 300 15.91 16.67 32.84
CA PRO A 300 14.60 17.32 32.98
C PRO A 300 14.05 17.87 31.66
N ASP A 301 14.91 18.33 30.73
CA ASP A 301 14.50 18.85 29.41
C ASP A 301 13.93 17.76 28.50
N SER A 302 14.26 16.49 28.77
CA SER A 302 13.82 15.34 27.97
C SER A 302 12.51 14.71 28.47
N LEU A 303 11.98 15.16 29.60
CA LEU A 303 10.79 14.60 30.23
C LEU A 303 9.66 15.61 30.28
N GLY A 304 8.44 15.21 29.94
CA GLY A 304 7.25 16.02 30.18
C GLY A 304 6.72 15.82 31.60
N VAL A 305 5.96 16.80 32.11
CA VAL A 305 5.31 16.74 33.44
C VAL A 305 4.37 15.54 33.64
N LYS A 306 3.91 14.90 32.57
CA LYS A 306 3.07 13.69 32.60
C LYS A 306 3.86 12.39 32.40
N SER A 307 5.19 12.44 32.32
CA SER A 307 6.02 11.26 32.14
C SER A 307 5.86 10.30 33.32
N ASN A 308 5.69 9.01 33.00
CA ASN A 308 5.68 7.93 33.99
C ASN A 308 7.07 7.29 34.17
N GLN A 309 8.10 7.77 33.46
CA GLN A 309 9.49 7.35 33.67
C GLN A 309 9.89 7.62 35.11
N ARG A 310 10.34 6.59 35.83
CA ARG A 310 10.81 6.74 37.21
C ARG A 310 12.21 7.34 37.21
N VAL A 311 12.39 8.41 37.96
CA VAL A 311 13.67 9.10 38.15
C VAL A 311 13.97 9.25 39.63
N TRP A 312 15.24 9.45 39.97
CA TRP A 312 15.70 9.65 41.33
C TRP A 312 15.50 11.08 41.79
N TRP A 313 15.00 11.24 43.00
CA TRP A 313 14.80 12.49 43.72
C TRP A 313 15.60 12.44 45.03
N LYS A 314 16.07 13.58 45.52
CA LYS A 314 16.67 13.74 46.85
C LYS A 314 15.88 14.78 47.63
N CYS A 315 15.44 14.43 48.84
CA CYS A 315 14.57 15.30 49.62
C CYS A 315 15.40 16.42 50.24
N LEU A 316 14.96 17.66 50.12
CA LEU A 316 15.66 18.78 50.75
C LEU A 316 15.52 18.80 52.27
N THR A 317 14.47 18.17 52.81
CA THR A 317 14.19 18.19 54.26
C THR A 317 14.89 17.08 55.03
N CYS A 318 14.90 15.85 54.51
CA CYS A 318 15.38 14.68 55.24
C CYS A 318 16.46 13.89 54.48
N GLU A 319 16.96 14.44 53.38
CA GLU A 319 17.97 13.83 52.50
C GLU A 319 17.62 12.46 51.92
N PHE A 320 16.44 11.92 52.23
CA PHE A 320 16.01 10.64 51.72
C PHE A 320 15.94 10.67 50.19
N GLU A 321 16.54 9.67 49.58
CA GLU A 321 16.60 9.50 48.13
C GLU A 321 15.55 8.46 47.71
N TRP A 322 14.75 8.78 46.69
CA TRP A 322 13.71 7.87 46.23
C TRP A 322 13.44 7.98 44.74
N GLN A 323 12.83 6.94 44.19
CA GLN A 323 12.35 6.96 42.82
C GLN A 323 10.85 7.29 42.75
N ALA A 324 10.51 8.24 41.89
CA ALA A 324 9.14 8.56 41.52
C ALA A 324 9.09 9.11 40.09
N SER A 325 7.92 9.07 39.46
CA SER A 325 7.74 9.68 38.13
C SER A 325 7.46 11.18 38.24
N PRO A 326 7.86 11.99 37.24
CA PRO A 326 7.46 13.39 37.12
C PRO A 326 5.95 13.58 37.23
N ASN A 327 5.14 12.71 36.62
CA ASN A 327 3.67 12.74 36.73
C ASN A 327 3.17 12.73 38.19
N ASN A 328 3.70 11.83 39.02
CA ASN A 328 3.30 11.75 40.42
C ASN A 328 3.80 12.97 41.22
N ARG A 329 5.02 13.42 40.95
CA ARG A 329 5.57 14.63 41.57
C ARG A 329 4.77 15.87 41.19
N SER A 330 4.36 15.99 39.93
CA SER A 330 3.56 17.11 39.44
C SER A 330 2.15 17.14 40.03
N LYS A 331 1.58 15.98 40.41
CA LYS A 331 0.33 15.86 41.19
C LYS A 331 0.46 16.20 42.67
N GLY A 332 1.66 16.52 43.16
CA GLY A 332 1.90 16.92 44.54
C GLY A 332 2.32 15.80 45.50
N HIS A 333 2.64 14.60 45.00
CA HIS A 333 3.19 13.55 45.87
C HIS A 333 4.61 13.90 46.34
N LYS A 334 4.76 14.14 47.65
CA LYS A 334 6.02 14.49 48.31
C LYS A 334 6.86 13.27 48.72
N CYS A 335 8.03 13.53 49.30
CA CYS A 335 8.93 12.52 49.86
C CYS A 335 8.19 11.48 50.71
N PRO A 336 8.35 10.17 50.44
CA PRO A 336 7.65 9.12 51.17
C PRO A 336 8.16 8.96 52.61
N ALA A 337 9.41 9.32 52.91
CA ALA A 337 9.94 9.32 54.27
C ALA A 337 9.29 10.43 55.13
N CYS A 338 9.24 11.67 54.63
CA CYS A 338 8.54 12.77 55.31
C CYS A 338 7.05 12.48 55.52
N ALA A 339 6.43 11.74 54.61
CA ALA A 339 5.04 11.29 54.72
C ALA A 339 4.85 10.02 55.57
N ASN A 340 5.89 9.54 56.26
CA ASN A 340 5.89 8.32 57.08
C ASN A 340 5.41 7.04 56.36
N ARG A 341 5.53 7.00 55.03
CA ARG A 341 5.21 5.83 54.19
C ARG A 341 6.38 4.85 54.07
N VAL A 342 7.59 5.33 54.31
CA VAL A 342 8.83 4.54 54.37
C VAL A 342 9.55 4.89 55.66
N VAL A 343 10.01 3.88 56.40
CA VAL A 343 10.82 4.08 57.60
C VAL A 343 12.27 4.32 57.18
N THR A 344 12.88 5.35 57.75
CA THR A 344 14.27 5.73 57.57
C THR A 344 14.88 6.04 58.94
N ILE A 345 16.20 6.17 58.99
CA ILE A 345 16.88 6.60 60.21
C ILE A 345 16.39 7.97 60.72
N HIS A 346 15.85 8.82 59.86
CA HIS A 346 15.37 10.15 60.24
C HIS A 346 13.97 10.14 60.86
N ASN A 347 13.09 9.21 60.46
CA ASN A 347 11.69 9.20 60.91
C ASN A 347 11.32 7.97 61.77
N CYS A 348 12.27 7.07 62.05
CA CYS A 348 11.99 5.91 62.88
C CYS A 348 11.71 6.31 64.34
N LEU A 349 11.02 5.44 65.06
CA LEU A 349 10.64 5.64 66.46
C LEU A 349 11.87 5.83 67.34
N ALA A 350 12.96 5.11 67.07
CA ALA A 350 14.23 5.25 67.78
C ALA A 350 14.75 6.69 67.76
N THR A 351 14.68 7.35 66.60
CA THR A 351 15.22 8.70 66.41
C THR A 351 14.23 9.77 66.84
N GLN A 352 12.95 9.63 66.49
CA GLN A 352 11.94 10.67 66.74
C GLN A 352 11.36 10.64 68.16
N ASN A 353 11.38 9.50 68.83
CA ASN A 353 10.85 9.33 70.19
C ASN A 353 11.72 8.37 71.01
N GLU A 354 12.96 8.77 71.28
CA GLU A 354 13.95 7.99 72.02
C GLU A 354 13.40 7.48 73.37
N LYS A 355 12.72 8.34 74.14
CA LYS A 355 12.10 7.96 75.43
C LYS A 355 11.06 6.84 75.29
N VAL A 356 10.25 6.87 74.22
CA VAL A 356 9.26 5.81 73.97
C VAL A 356 9.97 4.55 73.49
N ALA A 357 11.02 4.68 72.67
CA ALA A 357 11.81 3.56 72.19
C ALA A 357 12.51 2.78 73.33
N LEU A 358 12.87 3.45 74.43
CA LEU A 358 13.42 2.78 75.64
C LEU A 358 12.44 1.79 76.28
N ASP A 359 11.13 2.02 76.15
CA ASP A 359 10.11 1.10 76.68
C ASP A 359 9.86 -0.10 75.73
N TRP A 360 10.67 -0.30 74.68
CA TRP A 360 10.44 -1.38 73.71
C TRP A 360 10.76 -2.75 74.31
N HIS A 361 9.83 -3.71 74.19
CA HIS A 361 10.09 -5.08 74.65
C HIS A 361 10.73 -5.93 73.55
N TYR A 362 12.06 -5.90 73.44
CA TYR A 362 12.82 -6.59 72.37
C TYR A 362 12.47 -8.07 72.19
N SER A 363 12.47 -8.87 73.26
CA SER A 363 12.22 -10.32 73.14
C SER A 363 10.78 -10.68 72.73
N LYS A 364 9.77 -9.89 73.10
CA LYS A 364 8.37 -10.14 72.72
C LYS A 364 7.99 -9.58 71.35
N ASN A 365 8.76 -8.65 70.80
CA ASN A 365 8.53 -8.08 69.46
C ASN A 365 9.33 -8.79 68.36
N GLY A 366 10.11 -9.81 68.70
CA GLY A 366 10.90 -10.59 67.76
C GLY A 366 11.94 -9.72 67.05
N ALA A 367 12.01 -9.83 65.72
CA ALA A 367 12.97 -9.08 64.90
C ALA A 367 12.63 -7.59 64.73
N LEU A 368 11.43 -7.15 65.13
CA LEU A 368 11.00 -5.76 64.94
C LEU A 368 11.62 -4.86 66.02
N THR A 369 12.31 -3.81 65.58
CA THR A 369 12.96 -2.83 66.47
C THR A 369 12.34 -1.43 66.33
N PRO A 370 12.62 -0.50 67.25
CA PRO A 370 12.24 0.91 67.11
C PRO A 370 12.83 1.59 65.85
N LYS A 371 13.86 1.00 65.21
CA LYS A 371 14.42 1.50 63.96
C LYS A 371 13.58 1.13 62.72
N ASP A 372 12.66 0.17 62.87
CA ASP A 372 11.87 -0.41 61.77
C ASP A 372 10.42 0.11 61.72
N VAL A 373 10.08 1.08 62.56
CA VAL A 373 8.72 1.64 62.69
C VAL A 373 8.77 3.16 62.82
N VAL A 374 7.75 3.84 62.30
CA VAL A 374 7.53 5.27 62.55
C VAL A 374 6.65 5.50 63.80
N PRO A 375 6.78 6.65 64.49
CA PRO A 375 5.93 7.00 65.63
C PRO A 375 4.42 6.88 65.37
N GLY A 376 3.95 7.33 64.21
CA GLY A 376 2.53 7.29 63.84
C GLY A 376 2.00 5.90 63.48
N SER A 377 2.77 4.82 63.68
CA SER A 377 2.37 3.48 63.25
C SER A 377 1.21 2.93 64.07
N GLY A 378 0.18 2.41 63.38
CA GLY A 378 -0.92 1.66 64.00
C GLY A 378 -0.55 0.26 64.47
N LYS A 379 0.70 -0.20 64.25
CA LYS A 379 1.14 -1.55 64.61
C LYS A 379 1.10 -1.74 66.14
N GLN A 380 0.54 -2.87 66.58
CA GLN A 380 0.52 -3.25 68.00
C GLN A 380 1.79 -4.01 68.36
N VAL A 381 2.47 -3.55 69.41
CA VAL A 381 3.72 -4.13 69.90
C VAL A 381 3.68 -4.21 71.44
N TRP A 382 4.58 -5.02 71.98
CA TRP A 382 4.79 -5.16 73.41
C TRP A 382 5.75 -4.09 73.93
N TRP A 383 5.41 -3.52 75.07
CA TRP A 383 6.16 -2.50 75.78
C TRP A 383 6.55 -3.05 77.16
N LEU A 384 7.72 -2.66 77.63
CA LEU A 384 8.25 -2.94 78.96
C LEU A 384 8.53 -1.58 79.61
N CYS A 385 7.85 -1.27 80.70
CA CYS A 385 7.98 0.04 81.32
C CYS A 385 9.37 0.15 81.93
N SER A 386 10.18 1.09 81.47
CA SER A 386 11.50 1.35 82.05
C SER A 386 11.45 1.78 83.52
N THR A 387 10.32 2.31 84.00
CA THR A 387 10.13 2.76 85.39
C THR A 387 9.67 1.67 86.35
N CYS A 388 8.63 0.91 85.99
CA CYS A 388 8.01 -0.08 86.90
C CYS A 388 8.12 -1.54 86.44
N GLY A 389 8.71 -1.80 85.27
CA GLY A 389 8.81 -3.15 84.70
C GLY A 389 7.51 -3.74 84.19
N PHE A 390 6.37 -3.03 84.26
CA PHE A 390 5.10 -3.52 83.75
C PHE A 390 5.17 -3.77 82.23
N VAL A 391 4.67 -4.92 81.80
CA VAL A 391 4.62 -5.32 80.38
C VAL A 391 3.20 -5.20 79.84
N TRP A 392 3.02 -4.48 78.74
CA TRP A 392 1.70 -4.32 78.11
C TRP A 392 1.78 -4.26 76.59
N ARG A 393 0.63 -4.45 75.93
CA ARG A 393 0.52 -4.42 74.47
C ARG A 393 -0.39 -3.28 74.04
N THR A 394 0.10 -2.40 73.16
CA THR A 394 -0.70 -1.32 72.58
C THR A 394 -0.11 -0.87 71.24
N ARG A 395 -0.83 0.00 70.51
CA ARG A 395 -0.37 0.57 69.23
C ARG A 395 0.78 1.56 69.47
N ILE A 396 1.74 1.62 68.55
CA ILE A 396 2.86 2.57 68.63
C ILE A 396 2.36 4.02 68.66
N VAL A 397 1.41 4.38 67.79
CA VAL A 397 0.80 5.71 67.76
C VAL A 397 0.19 6.12 69.11
N ASN A 398 -0.40 5.17 69.86
CA ASN A 398 -0.97 5.47 71.17
C ASN A 398 0.14 5.85 72.17
N ARG A 399 1.25 5.11 72.18
CA ARG A 399 2.41 5.43 73.05
C ARG A 399 3.01 6.79 72.73
N THR A 400 3.13 7.12 71.45
CA THR A 400 3.75 8.38 71.03
C THR A 400 2.86 9.59 71.23
N LEU A 401 1.53 9.42 71.25
CA LEU A 401 0.56 10.48 71.55
C LEU A 401 0.29 10.66 73.06
N GLY A 402 1.06 10.00 73.94
CA GLY A 402 1.04 10.27 75.38
C GLY A 402 0.30 9.28 76.26
N THR A 403 -0.19 8.14 75.73
CA THR A 403 -0.67 7.07 76.64
C THR A 403 0.55 6.41 77.29
N GLY A 404 0.84 6.79 78.54
CA GLY A 404 1.94 6.26 79.34
C GLY A 404 1.75 4.80 79.76
N CYS A 405 2.57 4.32 80.69
CA CYS A 405 2.42 2.98 81.25
C CYS A 405 1.09 2.89 82.04
N PRO A 406 0.21 1.91 81.74
CA PRO A 406 -1.07 1.75 82.45
C PRO A 406 -0.93 1.50 83.96
N SER A 407 0.19 0.92 84.41
CA SER A 407 0.46 0.69 85.84
C SER A 407 0.87 1.99 86.53
N CYS A 408 1.84 2.72 85.97
CA CYS A 408 2.31 3.98 86.54
C CYS A 408 1.19 5.03 86.63
N CYS A 409 0.27 5.06 85.66
CA CYS A 409 -0.87 6.00 85.69
C CYS A 409 -1.89 5.68 86.79
N LYS A 410 -1.99 4.42 87.25
CA LYS A 410 -2.88 4.03 88.36
C LYS A 410 -2.27 4.37 89.71
N ASP A 411 -0.95 4.23 89.84
CA ASP A 411 -0.23 4.51 91.10
C ASP A 411 -0.16 6.02 91.41
N SER A 412 -0.21 6.89 90.39
CA SER A 412 -0.23 8.36 90.55
C SER A 412 -1.56 8.94 91.04
N LEU A 413 -2.66 8.16 91.03
CA LEU A 413 -3.98 8.59 91.52
C LEU A 413 -4.26 8.15 92.96
N ASN A 414 -3.40 7.31 93.54
CA ASN A 414 -3.53 6.75 94.89
C ASN A 414 -2.47 7.30 95.87
N LYS A 415 -1.87 8.45 95.57
CA LYS A 415 -0.92 9.16 96.44
C LYS A 415 -1.41 10.56 96.78
#